data_AF-A0A0A1CT22-F1
#
_entry.id   AF-A0A0A1CT22-F1
#
_cell.length_a   1.000
_cell.length_b   1.000
_cell.length_c   1.000
_cell.angle_alpha   90.00
_cell.angle_beta   90.00
_cell.angle_gamma   90.00
#
_symmetry.space_group_name_H-M   'P 1'
#
loop_
_entity.id
_entity.type
_entity.pdbx_description
1 polymer ?
#
loop_
_entity_poly.entity_id
_entity_poly.type
_entity_poly.pdbx_seq_one_letter_code
_entity_poly.pdbx_strand_id
1 'polypeptide(L)'
;MIPSPTSVSLALDATPAPWWEVLGALGPLAILLGAIVAAVIGGFTFRQRALADDRSEWWRRAQWALDRALDDHPSTKALGLATLEVLAHSTLAHADELKLFDAAWASLNAPDDGERTMLGSKDMALPERRVQVAAARLRVTLDDRLGRVTPEEVKALAKEPF
;
A
#
# COMPACT_ATOMS: atom_id res chain seq x y z
N MET A 1 -91.65 19.50 19.47
CA MET A 1 -91.14 19.49 18.08
C MET A 1 -89.64 19.28 18.15
N ILE A 2 -89.16 18.10 17.76
CA ILE A 2 -87.72 17.79 17.71
C ILE A 2 -87.31 17.97 16.24
N PRO A 3 -86.28 18.76 15.91
CA PRO A 3 -85.85 18.90 14.52
C PRO A 3 -85.32 17.55 14.03
N SER A 4 -85.78 17.13 12.85
CA SER A 4 -85.29 15.93 12.17
C SER A 4 -83.79 16.09 11.86
N PRO A 5 -82.98 15.02 11.98
CA PRO A 5 -81.55 15.09 11.69
C PRO A 5 -81.30 15.35 10.20
N THR A 6 -80.62 16.45 9.89
CA THR A 6 -80.14 16.74 8.53
C THR A 6 -78.97 15.81 8.22
N SER A 7 -79.18 14.87 7.29
CA SER A 7 -78.10 14.03 6.77
C SER A 7 -77.19 14.86 5.87
N VAL A 8 -75.95 15.09 6.29
CA VAL A 8 -74.89 15.69 5.46
C VAL A 8 -74.17 14.57 4.73
N SER A 9 -74.41 14.47 3.42
CA SER A 9 -73.69 13.53 2.55
C SER A 9 -72.31 14.09 2.23
N LEU A 10 -71.25 13.54 2.82
CA LEU A 10 -69.86 13.81 2.43
C LEU A 10 -69.57 13.08 1.12
N ALA A 11 -69.71 13.77 -0.01
CA ALA A 11 -69.20 13.27 -1.29
C ALA A 11 -67.66 13.35 -1.25
N LEU A 12 -67.00 12.22 -1.05
CA LEU A 12 -65.56 12.10 -1.28
C LEU A 12 -65.31 12.19 -2.78
N ASP A 13 -65.11 13.40 -3.28
CA ASP A 13 -64.64 13.62 -4.64
C ASP A 13 -63.15 13.28 -4.68
N ALA A 14 -62.85 11.97 -4.65
CA ALA A 14 -61.50 11.45 -4.77
C ALA A 14 -61.08 11.58 -6.25
N THR A 15 -60.69 12.79 -6.65
CA THR A 15 -60.08 12.99 -7.97
C THR A 15 -58.77 12.20 -8.02
N PRO A 16 -58.59 11.26 -8.95
CA PRO A 16 -57.34 10.51 -9.06
C PRO A 16 -56.22 11.49 -9.39
N ALA A 17 -55.14 11.45 -8.61
CA ALA A 17 -53.99 12.32 -8.82
C ALA A 17 -53.49 12.18 -10.27
N PRO A 18 -53.29 13.30 -11.00
CA PRO A 18 -52.75 13.24 -12.33
C PRO A 18 -51.32 12.67 -12.31
N TRP A 19 -50.99 11.85 -13.31
CA TRP A 19 -49.73 11.08 -13.36
C TRP A 19 -48.45 11.93 -13.25
N TRP A 20 -48.50 13.21 -13.68
CA TRP A 20 -47.36 14.12 -13.57
C TRP A 20 -47.10 14.57 -12.13
N GLU A 21 -48.11 14.58 -11.26
CA GLU A 21 -47.99 14.92 -9.85
C GLU A 21 -47.32 13.78 -9.07
N VAL A 22 -47.64 12.54 -9.45
CA VAL A 22 -46.95 11.33 -8.98
C VAL A 22 -45.48 11.34 -9.38
N LEU A 23 -45.14 11.78 -10.61
CA LEU A 23 -43.75 11.96 -11.04
C LEU A 23 -43.04 13.12 -10.32
N GLY A 24 -43.75 14.24 -10.10
CA GLY A 24 -43.22 15.40 -9.39
C GLY A 24 -42.85 15.08 -7.94
N ALA A 25 -43.65 14.24 -7.28
CA ALA A 25 -43.37 13.76 -5.92
C ALA A 25 -42.08 12.92 -5.82
N LEU A 26 -41.61 12.32 -6.92
CA LEU A 26 -40.34 11.59 -6.98
C LEU A 26 -39.12 12.49 -7.22
N GLY A 27 -39.32 13.79 -7.51
CA GLY A 27 -38.23 14.73 -7.78
C GLY A 27 -37.13 14.74 -6.71
N PRO A 28 -37.45 14.83 -5.41
CA PRO A 28 -36.45 14.75 -4.33
C PRO A 28 -35.72 13.41 -4.27
N LEU A 29 -36.42 12.29 -4.56
CA LEU A 29 -35.82 10.95 -4.58
C LEU A 29 -34.87 10.78 -5.77
N ALA A 30 -35.17 11.39 -6.91
CA ALA A 30 -34.27 11.40 -8.07
C ALA A 30 -32.98 12.17 -7.78
N ILE A 31 -33.06 13.31 -7.06
CA ILE A 31 -31.89 14.06 -6.59
C ILE A 31 -31.07 13.23 -5.61
N LEU A 32 -31.72 12.58 -4.63
CA LEU A 32 -31.06 11.71 -3.67
C LEU A 32 -30.32 10.55 -4.35
N LEU A 33 -30.97 9.90 -5.33
CA LEU A 33 -30.38 8.82 -6.11
C LEU A 33 -29.17 9.31 -6.90
N GLY A 34 -29.28 10.47 -7.56
CA GLY A 34 -28.16 11.11 -8.27
C GLY A 34 -26.98 11.42 -7.34
N ALA A 35 -27.25 11.94 -6.14
CA ALA A 35 -26.24 12.22 -5.13
C ALA A 35 -25.55 10.94 -4.61
N ILE A 36 -26.30 9.85 -4.40
CA ILE A 36 -25.74 8.55 -4.01
C ILE A 36 -24.82 8.00 -5.10
N VAL A 37 -25.25 8.02 -6.36
CA VAL A 37 -24.42 7.58 -7.50
C VAL A 37 -23.15 8.42 -7.61
N ALA A 38 -23.26 9.74 -7.51
CA ALA A 38 -22.11 10.65 -7.50
C ALA A 38 -21.15 10.36 -6.33
N ALA A 39 -21.68 10.09 -5.12
CA ALA A 39 -20.88 9.74 -3.95
C ALA A 39 -20.17 8.39 -4.10
N VAL A 40 -20.83 7.38 -4.68
CA VAL A 40 -20.22 6.07 -4.96
C VAL A 40 -19.10 6.20 -6.00
N ILE A 41 -19.36 6.87 -7.13
CA ILE A 41 -18.37 7.08 -8.20
C ILE A 41 -17.18 7.90 -7.67
N GLY A 42 -17.46 9.00 -6.95
CA GLY A 42 -16.45 9.83 -6.32
C GLY A 42 -15.61 9.04 -5.32
N GLY A 43 -16.25 8.32 -4.40
CA GLY A 43 -15.57 7.49 -3.40
C GLY A 43 -14.70 6.39 -4.01
N PHE A 44 -15.16 5.73 -5.08
CA PHE A 44 -14.35 4.76 -5.83
C PHE A 44 -13.13 5.40 -6.48
N THR A 45 -13.32 6.56 -7.12
CA THR A 45 -12.24 7.30 -7.80
C THR A 45 -11.17 7.75 -6.82
N PHE A 46 -11.57 8.28 -5.66
CA PHE A 46 -10.63 8.71 -4.62
C PHE A 46 -9.89 7.53 -3.98
N ARG A 47 -10.53 6.38 -3.78
CA ARG A 47 -9.87 5.17 -3.25
C ARG A 47 -8.83 4.62 -4.22
N GLN A 48 -9.13 4.59 -5.52
CA GLN A 48 -8.15 4.16 -6.53
C GLN A 48 -6.96 5.11 -6.60
N ARG A 49 -7.20 6.42 -6.54
CA ARG A 49 -6.12 7.43 -6.50
C ARG A 49 -5.30 7.33 -5.23
N ALA A 50 -5.91 7.19 -4.06
CA ALA A 50 -5.20 7.03 -2.79
C ALA A 50 -4.29 5.79 -2.82
N LEU A 51 -4.79 4.65 -3.30
CA LEU A 51 -3.97 3.44 -3.46
C LEU A 51 -2.82 3.62 -4.47
N ALA A 52 -3.04 4.37 -5.55
CA ALA A 52 -2.01 4.66 -6.55
C ALA A 52 -0.95 5.66 -6.05
N ASP A 53 -1.37 6.67 -5.29
CA ASP A 53 -0.50 7.68 -4.67
C ASP A 53 0.35 7.05 -3.57
N ASP A 54 -0.25 6.19 -2.73
CA ASP A 54 0.46 5.40 -1.72
C ASP A 54 1.55 4.52 -2.34
N ARG A 55 1.28 3.93 -3.52
CA ARG A 55 2.26 3.15 -4.29
C ARG A 55 3.36 4.02 -4.89
N SER A 56 3.02 5.20 -5.41
CA SER A 56 3.99 6.13 -6.00
C SER A 56 4.96 6.66 -4.96
N GLU A 57 4.46 6.98 -3.77
CA GLU A 57 5.26 7.40 -2.62
C GLU A 57 6.13 6.26 -2.09
N TRP A 58 5.60 5.03 -2.03
CA TRP A 58 6.40 3.85 -1.68
C TRP A 58 7.53 3.63 -2.68
N TRP A 59 7.26 3.67 -3.98
CA TRP A 59 8.26 3.47 -5.03
C TRP A 59 9.34 4.55 -5.00
N ARG A 60 8.97 5.83 -4.80
CA ARG A 60 9.92 6.92 -4.65
C ARG A 60 10.89 6.69 -3.49
N ARG A 61 10.39 6.18 -2.36
CA ARG A 61 11.23 5.83 -1.20
C ARG A 61 12.10 4.61 -1.46
N ALA A 62 11.57 3.61 -2.18
CA ALA A 62 12.31 2.41 -2.55
C ALA A 62 13.47 2.71 -3.52
N GLN A 63 13.25 3.58 -4.51
CA GLN A 63 14.29 4.04 -5.43
C GLN A 63 15.41 4.77 -4.69
N TRP A 64 15.06 5.74 -3.83
CA TRP A 64 16.05 6.43 -3.02
C TRP A 64 16.87 5.45 -2.16
N ALA A 65 16.21 4.48 -1.53
CA ALA A 65 16.88 3.50 -0.68
C ALA A 65 17.79 2.57 -1.49
N LEU A 66 17.38 2.18 -2.70
CA LEU A 66 18.18 1.39 -3.64
C LEU A 66 19.40 2.15 -4.14
N ASP A 67 19.23 3.41 -4.56
CA ASP A 67 20.33 4.27 -4.98
C ASP A 67 21.39 4.41 -3.86
N ARG A 68 20.95 4.52 -2.60
CA ARG A 68 21.85 4.56 -1.44
C ARG A 68 22.48 3.22 -1.12
N ALA A 69 21.76 2.11 -1.30
CA ALA A 69 22.28 0.77 -1.10
C ALA A 69 23.43 0.44 -2.08
N LEU A 70 23.48 1.13 -3.22
CA LEU A 70 24.51 0.98 -4.26
C LEU A 70 25.65 2.00 -4.17
N ASP A 71 25.58 2.99 -3.28
CA ASP A 71 26.60 4.05 -3.09
C ASP A 71 27.94 3.49 -2.60
N ASP A 72 29.09 4.00 -3.04
CA ASP A 72 30.39 3.45 -2.63
C ASP A 72 30.68 3.52 -1.12
N HIS A 73 30.04 4.44 -0.39
CA HIS A 73 30.28 4.60 1.03
C HIS A 73 29.51 3.56 1.86
N PRO A 74 30.19 2.74 2.68
CA PRO A 74 29.55 1.64 3.41
C PRO A 74 28.45 2.11 4.38
N SER A 75 28.60 3.27 5.00
CA SER A 75 27.55 3.85 5.85
C SER A 75 26.29 4.23 5.06
N THR A 76 26.46 4.73 3.83
CA THR A 76 25.35 5.07 2.93
C THR A 76 24.66 3.80 2.43
N LYS A 77 25.43 2.76 2.08
CA LYS A 77 24.88 1.43 1.75
C LYS A 77 24.02 0.87 2.86
N ALA A 78 24.54 0.87 4.09
CA ALA A 78 23.84 0.34 5.25
C ALA A 78 22.52 1.07 5.51
N LEU A 79 22.49 2.41 5.34
CA LEU A 79 21.28 3.20 5.47
C LEU A 79 20.24 2.88 4.39
N GLY A 80 20.68 2.73 3.14
CA GLY A 80 19.81 2.31 2.03
C GLY A 80 19.20 0.93 2.28
N LEU A 81 20.01 -0.04 2.67
CA LEU A 81 19.59 -1.41 2.98
C LEU A 81 18.63 -1.48 4.18
N ALA A 82 18.90 -0.73 5.25
CA ALA A 82 18.00 -0.65 6.41
C ALA A 82 16.66 0.02 6.05
N THR A 83 16.68 1.03 5.17
CA THR A 83 15.45 1.65 4.67
C THR A 83 14.65 0.68 3.80
N LEU A 84 15.32 -0.11 2.95
CA LEU A 84 14.69 -1.18 2.17
C LEU A 84 14.06 -2.26 3.06
N GLU A 85 14.70 -2.62 4.18
CA GLU A 85 14.14 -3.58 5.16
C GLU A 85 12.80 -3.08 5.73
N VAL A 86 12.74 -1.81 6.14
CA VAL A 86 11.51 -1.18 6.64
C VAL A 86 10.43 -1.14 5.55
N LEU A 87 10.81 -0.82 4.31
CA LEU A 87 9.88 -0.77 3.18
C LEU A 87 9.37 -2.17 2.78
N ALA A 88 10.20 -3.21 2.91
CA ALA A 88 9.85 -4.59 2.60
C ALA A 88 8.86 -5.20 3.61
N HIS A 89 8.91 -4.74 4.87
CA HIS A 89 7.92 -5.09 5.89
C HIS A 89 6.54 -4.46 5.66
N SER A 90 6.45 -3.38 4.88
CA SER A 90 5.19 -2.67 4.65
C SER A 90 4.23 -3.48 3.77
N THR A 91 2.94 -3.47 4.11
CA THR A 91 1.86 -4.10 3.33
C THR A 91 1.66 -3.49 1.93
N LEU A 92 2.31 -2.36 1.65
CA LEU A 92 2.31 -1.68 0.36
C LEU A 92 3.30 -2.30 -0.65
N ALA A 93 4.29 -3.07 -0.19
CA ALA A 93 5.20 -3.80 -1.07
C ALA A 93 4.44 -4.96 -1.74
N HIS A 94 4.21 -4.86 -3.05
CA HIS A 94 3.46 -5.87 -3.79
C HIS A 94 4.32 -7.13 -4.00
N ALA A 95 3.67 -8.29 -4.09
CA ALA A 95 4.37 -9.57 -4.24
C ALA A 95 5.30 -9.62 -5.48
N ASP A 96 4.97 -8.86 -6.54
CA ASP A 96 5.77 -8.81 -7.76
C ASP A 96 7.04 -7.94 -7.63
N GLU A 97 7.02 -6.89 -6.81
CA GLU A 97 8.19 -6.06 -6.54
C GLU A 97 9.23 -6.84 -5.70
N LEU A 98 8.75 -7.69 -4.77
CA LEU A 98 9.60 -8.60 -3.99
C LEU A 98 10.30 -9.63 -4.88
N LYS A 99 9.62 -10.16 -5.91
CA LYS A 99 10.23 -11.09 -6.88
C LYS A 99 11.31 -10.41 -7.72
N LEU A 100 11.15 -9.14 -8.05
CA LEU A 100 12.16 -8.37 -8.80
C LEU A 100 13.41 -8.11 -7.96
N PHE A 101 13.25 -7.73 -6.68
CA PHE A 101 14.37 -7.58 -5.75
C PHE A 101 15.14 -8.89 -5.55
N ASP A 102 14.43 -10.02 -5.50
CA ASP A 102 15.06 -11.34 -5.40
C ASP A 102 15.79 -11.75 -6.70
N ALA A 103 15.23 -11.46 -7.87
CA ALA A 103 15.89 -11.72 -9.15
C ALA A 103 17.18 -10.89 -9.29
N ALA A 104 17.16 -9.62 -8.85
CA ALA A 104 18.35 -8.79 -8.80
C ALA A 104 19.40 -9.36 -7.82
N TRP A 105 18.97 -9.80 -6.62
CA TRP A 105 19.85 -10.44 -5.64
C TRP A 105 20.48 -11.73 -6.16
N ALA A 106 19.73 -12.56 -6.87
CA ALA A 106 20.25 -13.78 -7.49
C ALA A 106 21.35 -13.48 -8.53
N SER A 107 21.21 -12.39 -9.29
CA SER A 107 22.23 -11.98 -10.27
C SER A 107 23.54 -11.51 -9.64
N LEU A 108 23.49 -10.91 -8.44
CA LEU A 108 24.67 -10.47 -7.68
C LEU A 108 25.44 -11.62 -7.01
N ASN A 109 24.80 -12.77 -6.82
CA ASN A 109 25.42 -13.96 -6.21
C ASN A 109 25.97 -14.95 -7.26
N ALA A 110 26.03 -14.56 -8.54
CA ALA A 110 26.79 -15.31 -9.53
C ALA A 110 28.27 -15.33 -9.09
N PRO A 111 28.94 -16.50 -9.12
CA PRO A 111 30.31 -16.61 -8.64
C PRO A 111 31.23 -15.73 -9.49
N ASP A 112 31.80 -14.70 -8.86
CA ASP A 112 32.81 -13.80 -9.42
C ASP A 112 34.21 -14.32 -9.04
N ASP A 113 35.00 -14.59 -10.05
CA ASP A 113 36.40 -15.02 -10.04
C ASP A 113 37.33 -13.81 -9.89
N GLY A 114 37.17 -13.07 -8.78
CA GLY A 114 37.91 -11.84 -8.50
C GLY A 114 38.77 -11.91 -7.24
N GLU A 115 40.09 -11.99 -7.44
CA GLU A 115 41.13 -11.95 -6.42
C GLU A 115 41.04 -10.65 -5.58
N ARG A 116 40.66 -10.74 -4.30
CA ARG A 116 40.54 -9.60 -3.39
C ARG A 116 41.80 -9.42 -2.56
N THR A 117 42.57 -8.39 -2.94
CA THR A 117 43.69 -7.85 -2.16
C THR A 117 43.21 -7.35 -0.81
N MET A 118 43.64 -8.03 0.24
CA MET A 118 43.45 -7.68 1.65
C MET A 118 44.33 -6.48 1.99
N LEU A 119 43.74 -5.29 2.20
CA LEU A 119 44.35 -4.19 2.96
C LEU A 119 43.26 -3.18 3.35
N GLY A 120 42.67 -3.38 4.53
CA GLY A 120 41.63 -2.50 5.08
C GLY A 120 41.72 -2.43 6.59
N SER A 121 42.14 -1.26 7.09
CA SER A 121 42.29 -0.91 8.51
C SER A 121 41.03 -1.19 9.33
N LYS A 122 41.23 -1.54 10.61
CA LYS A 122 40.23 -1.86 11.64
C LYS A 122 39.07 -0.83 11.73
N ASP A 123 39.26 0.39 11.24
CA ASP A 123 38.26 1.47 11.19
C ASP A 123 37.21 1.32 10.07
N MET A 124 37.54 0.64 8.95
CA MET A 124 36.58 0.35 7.86
C MET A 124 35.74 -0.92 8.12
N ALA A 125 36.20 -1.79 9.01
CA ALA A 125 35.52 -3.05 9.32
C ALA A 125 34.14 -2.84 9.96
N LEU A 126 33.96 -1.77 10.75
CA LEU A 126 32.67 -1.47 11.40
C LEU A 126 31.60 -1.01 10.39
N PRO A 127 31.85 -0.03 9.49
CA PRO A 127 30.92 0.31 8.42
C PRO A 127 30.55 -0.89 7.53
N GLU A 128 31.52 -1.72 7.14
CA GLU A 128 31.23 -2.92 6.33
C GLU A 128 30.38 -3.94 7.09
N ARG A 129 30.63 -4.12 8.40
CA ARG A 129 29.80 -4.99 9.24
C ARG A 129 28.35 -4.51 9.28
N ARG A 130 28.10 -3.20 9.34
CA ARG A 130 26.74 -2.62 9.27
C ARG A 130 26.04 -2.94 7.96
N VAL A 131 26.76 -2.88 6.84
CA VAL A 131 26.23 -3.27 5.53
C VAL A 131 25.81 -4.75 5.54
N GLN A 132 26.65 -5.63 6.08
CA GLN A 132 26.38 -7.06 6.16
C GLN A 132 25.15 -7.36 7.02
N VAL A 133 25.03 -6.73 8.19
CA VAL A 133 23.85 -6.86 9.08
C VAL A 133 22.60 -6.34 8.39
N ALA A 134 22.65 -5.16 7.75
CA ALA A 134 21.53 -4.57 7.03
C ALA A 134 21.04 -5.48 5.87
N ALA A 135 21.98 -6.01 5.07
CA ALA A 135 21.67 -6.93 3.98
C ALA A 135 21.06 -8.23 4.50
N ALA A 136 21.57 -8.78 5.61
CA ALA A 136 21.04 -9.99 6.22
C ALA A 136 19.60 -9.80 6.71
N ARG A 137 19.29 -8.67 7.35
CA ARG A 137 17.92 -8.36 7.80
C ARG A 137 16.95 -8.16 6.64
N LEU A 138 17.38 -7.45 5.60
CA LEU A 138 16.59 -7.33 4.37
C LEU A 138 16.32 -8.72 3.79
N ARG A 139 17.33 -9.61 3.72
CA ARG A 139 17.15 -10.97 3.21
C ARG A 139 16.16 -11.80 4.03
N VAL A 140 16.24 -11.75 5.36
CA VAL A 140 15.29 -12.41 6.26
C VAL A 140 13.86 -11.92 5.98
N THR A 141 13.68 -10.60 5.87
CA THR A 141 12.38 -9.98 5.58
C THR A 141 11.82 -10.44 4.23
N LEU A 142 12.66 -10.46 3.19
CA LEU A 142 12.26 -10.90 1.86
C LEU A 142 11.88 -12.37 1.84
N ASP A 143 12.68 -13.24 2.46
CA ASP A 143 12.40 -14.68 2.52
C ASP A 143 11.09 -14.96 3.27
N ASP A 144 10.86 -14.31 4.42
CA ASP A 144 9.60 -14.43 5.17
C ASP A 144 8.39 -14.05 4.30
N ARG A 145 8.46 -12.88 3.66
CA ARG A 145 7.40 -12.36 2.78
C ARG A 145 7.17 -13.23 1.54
N LEU A 146 8.20 -13.91 1.05
CA LEU A 146 8.15 -14.82 -0.10
C LEU A 146 7.85 -16.28 0.30
N GLY A 147 7.69 -16.57 1.59
CA GLY A 147 7.44 -17.93 2.09
C GLY A 147 8.63 -18.88 1.93
N ARG A 148 9.85 -18.36 1.99
CA ARG A 148 11.10 -19.11 1.82
C ARG A 148 11.85 -19.26 3.15
N VAL A 149 12.70 -20.27 3.23
CA VAL A 149 13.53 -20.51 4.41
C VAL A 149 14.85 -19.76 4.26
N THR A 150 15.10 -18.80 5.15
CA THR A 150 16.40 -18.14 5.24
C THR A 150 17.46 -19.06 5.86
N PRO A 151 18.70 -19.11 5.33
CA PRO A 151 19.81 -19.83 5.95
C PRO A 151 20.11 -19.36 7.38
N GLU A 152 20.51 -20.27 8.28
CA GLU A 152 20.74 -19.95 9.70
C GLU A 152 21.89 -18.97 9.92
N GLU A 153 22.92 -18.98 9.09
CA GLU A 153 24.03 -18.02 9.14
C GLU A 153 23.55 -16.58 8.89
N VAL A 154 22.65 -16.40 7.91
CA VAL A 154 22.04 -15.11 7.59
C VAL A 154 21.12 -14.65 8.72
N LYS A 155 20.36 -15.57 9.33
CA LYS A 155 19.55 -15.26 10.52
C LYS A 155 20.40 -14.87 11.72
N ALA A 156 21.55 -15.51 11.92
CA ALA A 156 22.48 -15.16 13.00
C ALA A 156 23.03 -13.75 12.80
N LEU A 157 23.49 -13.44 11.57
CA LEU A 157 24.01 -12.13 11.21
C LEU A 157 22.95 -11.02 11.33
N ALA A 158 21.70 -11.29 10.98
CA ALA A 158 20.60 -10.34 11.11
C ALA A 158 20.29 -9.94 12.56
N LYS A 159 20.61 -10.79 13.55
CA LYS A 159 20.37 -10.55 14.98
C LYS A 159 21.44 -9.67 15.64
N GLU A 160 22.53 -9.39 14.94
CA GLU A 160 23.61 -8.58 15.47
C GLU A 160 23.18 -7.11 15.68
N PRO A 161 23.83 -6.39 16.62
CA PRO A 161 23.60 -4.97 16.81
C PRO A 161 24.02 -4.17 15.57
N PHE A 162 23.27 -3.10 15.30
CA PHE A 162 23.49 -2.20 14.17
C PHE A 162 24.50 -1.09 14.53
#